data_AF-A0A2V6D006-F1
#
_entry.id   AF-A0A2V6D006-F1
#
_cell.length_a   1.000
_cell.length_b   1.000
_cell.length_c   1.000
_cell.angle_alpha   90.00
_cell.angle_beta   90.00
_cell.angle_gamma   90.00
#
_symmetry.space_group_name_H-M   'P 1'
#
loop_
_entity.id
_entity.type
_entity.pdbx_description
1 polymer ?
#
loop_
_entity_poly.entity_id
_entity_poly.type
_entity_poly.pdbx_seq_one_letter_code
_entity_poly.pdbx_strand_id
1 'polypeptide(L)'
;MTETQTGIAHPAVIDLFGVDQKTGEILLVMNESRPWDGSHEQLHEMQEKFNAYASFILDGEMTEAHPELVGRKARIELRCQHVPNEEALGLLQAIHDQLE
;
A
#
# COMPACT_ATOMS: atom_id res chain seq x y z
N MET A 1 -25.34 -1.07 2.98
CA MET A 1 -24.11 -1.32 2.19
C MET A 1 -22.98 -0.99 3.14
N THR A 2 -22.26 -1.98 3.63
CA THR A 2 -21.11 -1.71 4.52
C THR A 2 -20.04 -1.06 3.67
N GLU A 3 -19.90 0.26 3.76
CA GLU A 3 -18.70 0.93 3.26
C GLU A 3 -17.53 0.29 3.99
N THR A 4 -16.81 -0.59 3.28
CA THR A 4 -15.54 -1.12 3.74
C THR A 4 -14.63 0.08 3.90
N GLN A 5 -14.41 0.48 5.16
CA GLN A 5 -13.43 1.48 5.58
C GLN A 5 -12.05 1.04 5.04
N THR A 6 -11.72 1.56 3.87
CA THR A 6 -10.55 1.22 3.05
C THR A 6 -9.89 2.53 2.62
N GLY A 7 -8.64 2.43 2.22
CA GLY A 7 -7.75 3.51 1.82
C GLY A 7 -6.75 3.91 2.90
N ILE A 8 -5.92 4.92 2.63
CA ILE A 8 -4.77 5.23 3.49
C ILE A 8 -5.18 5.54 4.95
N ALA A 9 -6.39 6.05 5.16
CA ALA A 9 -6.98 6.31 6.48
C ALA A 9 -7.11 5.08 7.38
N HIS A 10 -7.04 3.89 6.80
CA HIS A 10 -7.18 2.62 7.49
C HIS A 10 -5.93 1.77 7.25
N PRO A 11 -4.80 2.08 7.91
CA PRO A 11 -3.52 1.41 7.66
C PRO A 11 -3.55 -0.09 8.00
N ALA A 12 -4.39 -0.50 8.96
CA ALA A 12 -4.59 -1.89 9.35
C ALA A 12 -5.46 -2.71 8.38
N VAL A 13 -6.01 -2.09 7.34
CA VAL A 13 -6.90 -2.76 6.37
C VAL A 13 -6.19 -2.87 5.02
N ILE A 14 -6.05 -4.11 4.52
CA ILE A 14 -5.59 -4.36 3.16
C ILE A 14 -6.73 -4.03 2.20
N ASP A 15 -6.54 -3.07 1.29
CA ASP A 15 -7.61 -2.63 0.38
C ASP A 15 -7.81 -3.63 -0.74
N LEU A 16 -6.71 -4.08 -1.35
CA LEU A 16 -6.70 -5.15 -2.31
C LEU A 16 -5.39 -5.92 -2.25
N PHE A 17 -5.53 -7.24 -2.25
CA PHE A 17 -4.44 -8.20 -2.32
C PHE A 17 -4.75 -9.21 -3.43
N GLY A 18 -3.75 -9.52 -4.24
CA GLY A 18 -3.88 -10.52 -5.28
C GLY A 18 -2.53 -10.90 -5.88
N VAL A 19 -2.59 -11.73 -6.90
CA VAL A 19 -1.42 -12.08 -7.71
C VAL A 19 -1.69 -11.60 -9.12
N ASP A 20 -0.78 -10.79 -9.67
CA ASP A 20 -0.84 -10.41 -11.06
C ASP A 20 -0.63 -11.67 -11.92
N GLN A 21 -1.63 -12.03 -12.72
CA GLN A 21 -1.58 -13.25 -13.51
C GLN A 21 -0.62 -13.17 -14.70
N LYS A 22 -0.17 -11.96 -15.08
CA LYS A 22 0.75 -11.76 -16.20
C LYS A 22 2.20 -11.88 -15.77
N THR A 23 2.56 -11.27 -14.64
CA THR A 23 3.93 -11.26 -14.11
C THR A 23 4.15 -12.34 -13.05
N GLY A 24 3.08 -12.83 -12.42
CA GLY A 24 3.14 -13.76 -11.30
C GLY A 24 3.49 -13.09 -9.97
N GLU A 25 3.55 -11.77 -9.93
CA GLU A 25 3.95 -10.98 -8.76
C GLU A 25 2.77 -10.77 -7.81
N ILE A 26 3.08 -10.63 -6.52
CA ILE A 26 2.09 -10.32 -5.50
C ILE A 26 1.76 -8.84 -5.64
N LEU A 27 0.49 -8.54 -5.82
CA LEU A 27 -0.03 -7.19 -5.98
C LEU A 27 -0.78 -6.77 -4.72
N LEU A 28 -0.28 -5.72 -4.08
CA LEU A 28 -0.95 -5.02 -2.98
C LEU A 28 -1.30 -3.63 -3.47
N VAL A 29 -2.58 -3.27 -3.39
CA VAL A 29 -3.02 -1.94 -3.82
C VAL A 29 -3.57 -1.19 -2.61
N MET A 30 -3.06 0.02 -2.41
CA MET A 30 -3.56 1.01 -1.48
C MET A 30 -4.43 1.99 -2.26
N ASN A 31 -5.59 2.38 -1.74
CA ASN A 31 -6.43 3.38 -2.40
C ASN A 31 -6.39 4.72 -1.65
N GLU A 32 -6.36 5.84 -2.37
CA GLU A 32 -6.64 7.15 -1.79
C GLU A 32 -7.76 7.83 -2.58
N SER A 33 -8.94 7.83 -1.97
CA SER A 33 -10.14 8.41 -2.56
C SER A 33 -10.34 9.87 -2.15
N ARG A 34 -9.78 10.31 -1.02
CA ARG A 34 -9.92 11.69 -0.55
C ARG A 34 -8.98 12.60 -1.35
N PRO A 35 -9.28 13.91 -1.44
CA PRO A 35 -8.33 14.87 -1.98
C PRO A 35 -7.09 14.96 -1.08
N TRP A 36 -5.95 15.28 -1.70
CA TRP A 36 -4.70 15.49 -0.98
C TRP A 36 -4.69 16.88 -0.38
N ASP A 37 -4.94 16.96 0.91
CA ASP A 37 -4.95 18.22 1.66
C ASP A 37 -3.53 18.65 2.08
N GLY A 38 -2.57 17.71 2.09
CA GLY A 38 -1.19 17.99 2.52
C GLY A 38 -1.05 18.08 4.04
N SER A 39 -2.11 17.75 4.77
CA SER A 39 -2.05 17.52 6.19
C SER A 39 -1.03 16.43 6.53
N HIS A 40 -0.25 16.71 7.58
CA HIS A 40 0.69 15.74 8.16
C HIS A 40 -0.01 14.44 8.56
N GLU A 41 -1.27 14.51 9.00
CA GLU A 41 -2.08 13.33 9.31
C GLU A 41 -2.25 12.42 8.08
N GLN A 42 -2.65 12.98 6.93
CA GLN A 42 -2.82 12.21 5.69
C GLN A 42 -1.51 11.57 5.21
N LEU A 43 -0.40 12.28 5.35
CA LEU A 43 0.94 11.77 5.04
C LEU A 43 1.36 10.66 6.01
N HIS A 44 1.03 10.81 7.29
CA HIS A 44 1.31 9.80 8.31
C HIS A 44 0.48 8.53 8.06
N GLU A 45 -0.82 8.65 7.82
CA GLU A 45 -1.72 7.55 7.46
C GLU A 45 -1.18 6.76 6.25
N MET A 46 -0.71 7.48 5.22
CA MET A 46 -0.07 6.89 4.05
C MET A 46 1.19 6.09 4.39
N GLN A 47 2.08 6.67 5.19
CA GLN A 47 3.32 6.01 5.61
C GLN A 47 3.04 4.80 6.48
N GLU A 48 2.12 4.90 7.43
CA GLU A 48 1.71 3.78 8.28
C GLU A 48 1.14 2.63 7.47
N LYS A 49 0.29 2.93 6.48
CA LYS A 49 -0.29 1.91 5.61
C LYS A 49 0.79 1.21 4.78
N PHE A 50 1.73 1.98 4.24
CA PHE A 50 2.85 1.41 3.52
C PHE A 50 3.70 0.48 4.41
N ASN A 51 4.02 0.93 5.61
CA ASN A 51 4.80 0.15 6.58
C ASN A 51 4.06 -1.14 6.97
N ALA A 52 2.75 -1.10 7.16
CA ALA A 52 1.95 -2.28 7.42
C ALA A 52 2.03 -3.29 6.26
N TYR A 53 1.96 -2.83 5.02
CA TYR A 53 2.05 -3.69 3.83
C TYR A 53 3.44 -4.27 3.65
N ALA A 54 4.48 -3.44 3.84
CA ALA A 54 5.86 -3.87 3.79
C ALA A 54 6.16 -4.90 4.87
N SER A 55 5.71 -4.67 6.11
CA SER A 55 5.84 -5.64 7.20
C SER A 55 5.09 -6.93 6.89
N PHE A 56 3.89 -6.87 6.32
CA PHE A 56 3.13 -8.06 5.92
C PHE A 56 3.89 -8.94 4.91
N ILE A 57 4.62 -8.31 3.98
CA ILE A 57 5.46 -9.02 3.00
C ILE A 57 6.76 -9.53 3.64
N LEU A 58 7.44 -8.69 4.42
CA LEU A 58 8.81 -8.92 4.91
C LEU A 58 8.87 -9.84 6.13
N ASP A 59 7.90 -9.72 7.05
CA ASP A 59 7.84 -10.49 8.30
C ASP A 59 7.42 -11.95 8.06
N GLY A 60 6.89 -12.23 6.87
CA GLY A 60 6.50 -13.58 6.47
C GLY A 60 5.10 -13.98 6.91
N GLU A 61 4.33 -13.09 7.55
CA GLU A 61 2.91 -13.30 7.87
C GLU A 61 2.13 -13.71 6.61
N MET A 62 2.42 -13.04 5.49
CA MET A 62 1.87 -13.40 4.19
C MET A 62 2.27 -14.81 3.75
N THR A 63 3.52 -15.22 3.96
CA THR A 63 3.98 -16.57 3.58
C THR A 63 3.48 -17.68 4.48
N GLU A 64 3.16 -17.39 5.75
CA GLU A 64 2.51 -18.34 6.65
C GLU A 64 1.06 -18.59 6.24
N ALA A 65 0.33 -17.53 5.89
CA ALA A 65 -1.05 -17.64 5.40
C ALA A 65 -1.11 -18.20 3.96
N HIS A 66 -0.14 -17.85 3.13
CA HIS A 66 -0.08 -18.13 1.70
C HIS A 66 1.30 -18.69 1.29
N PRO A 67 1.59 -19.97 1.60
CA PRO A 67 2.86 -20.59 1.26
C PRO A 67 3.10 -20.66 -0.25
N GLU A 68 2.05 -20.58 -1.08
CA GLU A 68 2.19 -20.55 -2.55
C GLU A 68 2.81 -19.25 -3.11
N LEU A 69 2.94 -18.23 -2.25
CA LEU A 69 3.47 -16.91 -2.60
C LEU A 69 4.94 -16.73 -2.20
N VAL A 70 5.51 -17.71 -1.49
CA VAL A 70 6.93 -17.71 -1.09
C VAL A 70 7.84 -17.52 -2.30
N GLY A 71 8.77 -16.57 -2.19
CA GLY A 71 9.78 -16.27 -3.21
C GLY A 71 9.27 -15.48 -4.42
N ARG A 72 7.99 -15.09 -4.45
CA ARG A 72 7.47 -14.18 -5.48
C ARG A 72 7.82 -12.74 -5.12
N LYS A 73 8.05 -11.92 -6.15
CA LYS A 73 8.20 -10.47 -5.95
C LYS A 73 6.86 -9.87 -5.56
N ALA A 74 6.89 -8.91 -4.63
CA ALA A 74 5.72 -8.13 -4.25
C ALA A 74 5.83 -6.71 -4.81
N ARG A 75 4.70 -6.16 -5.22
CA ARG A 75 4.54 -4.81 -5.73
C ARG A 75 3.42 -4.12 -4.97
N ILE A 76 3.74 -2.98 -4.38
CA ILE A 76 2.78 -2.10 -3.71
C ILE A 76 2.43 -0.97 -4.68
N GLU A 77 1.14 -0.77 -4.94
CA GLU A 77 0.63 0.32 -5.78
C GLU A 77 -0.26 1.26 -4.98
N LEU A 78 -0.03 2.57 -5.08
CA LEU A 78 -0.98 3.56 -4.60
C LEU A 78 -1.88 4.02 -5.76
N ARG A 79 -3.19 3.86 -5.60
CA ARG A 79 -4.20 4.36 -6.55
C ARG A 79 -4.87 5.59 -5.97
N CYS A 80 -4.55 6.74 -6.55
CA CYS A 80 -5.15 8.00 -6.17
C CYS A 80 -6.33 8.34 -7.09
N GLN A 81 -7.49 8.69 -6.51
CA GLN A 81 -8.58 9.30 -7.28
C GLN A 81 -8.28 10.77 -7.62
N HIS A 82 -7.52 11.44 -6.78
CA HIS A 82 -7.10 12.83 -6.94
C HIS A 82 -5.59 12.92 -7.12
N VAL A 83 -5.12 13.94 -7.85
CA VAL A 83 -3.69 14.16 -8.06
C VAL A 83 -3.02 14.45 -6.71
N PRO A 84 -1.95 13.71 -6.34
CA PRO A 84 -1.19 13.98 -5.13
C PRO A 84 -0.49 15.34 -5.20
N ASN A 85 -0.40 16.01 -4.05
CA ASN A 85 0.36 17.25 -3.91
C ASN A 85 1.87 16.96 -3.78
N GLU A 86 2.68 18.02 -3.77
CA GLU A 86 4.15 17.92 -3.72
C GLU A 86 4.64 17.15 -2.50
N GLU A 87 4.02 17.33 -1.33
CA GLU A 87 4.39 16.64 -0.09
C GLU A 87 4.13 15.13 -0.19
N ALA A 88 2.96 14.73 -0.72
CA ALA A 88 2.61 13.32 -0.93
C ALA A 88 3.51 12.66 -1.98
N LEU A 89 3.84 13.39 -3.05
CA LEU A 89 4.81 12.94 -4.06
C LEU A 89 6.21 12.78 -3.46
N GLY A 90 6.64 13.72 -2.62
CA GLY A 90 7.91 13.65 -1.91
C GLY A 90 7.99 12.42 -0.99
N LEU A 91 6.91 12.14 -0.26
CA LEU A 91 6.82 10.94 0.58
C LEU A 91 6.84 9.65 -0.26
N LEU A 92 6.10 9.59 -1.37
CA LEU A 92 6.14 8.46 -2.31
C LEU A 92 7.56 8.20 -2.82
N GLN A 93 8.27 9.26 -3.20
CA GLN A 93 9.63 9.17 -3.70
C GLN A 93 10.60 8.69 -2.63
N ALA A 94 10.46 9.18 -1.38
CA ALA A 94 11.27 8.74 -0.26
C ALA A 94 11.05 7.26 0.07
N ILE A 95 9.80 6.80 0.04
CA ILE A 95 9.45 5.40 0.27
C ILE A 95 10.03 4.50 -0.84
N HIS A 96 9.96 4.93 -2.09
CA HIS A 96 10.55 4.21 -3.22
C HIS A 96 12.06 4.02 -3.06
N ASP A 97 12.77 5.11 -2.71
CA ASP A 97 14.23 5.11 -2.52
C ASP A 97 14.68 4.18 -1.37
N GLN A 98 13.85 4.00 -0.34
CA GLN A 98 14.13 3.05 0.75
C GLN A 98 14.04 1.57 0.34
N LEU A 99 13.38 1.26 -0.78
CA LEU A 99 13.14 -0.11 -1.24
C LEU A 99 14.02 -0.56 -2.41
N GLU A 100 14.71 0.38 -3.07
CA GLU A 100 15.73 0.11 -4.10
C GLU A 100 17.11 -0.19 -3.49
#